data_AF-A0A8H5CET0-F1
#
_entry.id   AF-A0A8H5CET0-F1
#
_cell.length_a   1.000
_cell.length_b   1.000
_cell.length_c   1.000
_cell.angle_alpha   90.00
_cell.angle_beta   90.00
_cell.angle_gamma   90.00
#
_symmetry.space_group_name_H-M   'P 1'
#
loop_
_entity.id
_entity.type
_entity.pdbx_description
1 polymer ?
#
loop_
_entity_poly.entity_id
_entity_poly.type
_entity_poly.pdbx_seq_one_letter_code
_entity_poly.pdbx_strand_id
1 'polypeptide(L)'
;MSDTDADKTFDQSDLNTVKRNKDRASYDKDLIVSIVKEARICHVSFMYDGLPQCVPMIGAIEQVPESGDLFVYFHVPFFMVFRCLLKDTEAKLRALELIVESTTPGRWENSRKPNDAELKGTSVIKMKVESGSAKIRTGPPKDDRKDLNDSDLVQQTWTGVIPVDSVVAKPEPTEYAPSDVPEHVAQMK
;
A
#
# COMPACT_ATOMS: atom_id res chain seq x y z
N MET A 1 24.99 14.31 11.44
CA MET A 1 23.69 13.59 11.41
C MET A 1 23.08 13.85 12.77
N SER A 2 22.05 14.68 12.83
CA SER A 2 21.34 14.95 14.09
C SER A 2 20.54 13.72 14.51
N ASP A 3 20.38 13.50 15.82
CA ASP A 3 19.63 12.39 16.42
C ASP A 3 18.18 12.21 15.92
N THR A 4 17.65 13.18 15.16
CA THR A 4 16.29 13.18 14.59
C THR A 4 16.12 12.34 13.32
N ASP A 5 17.18 11.98 12.59
CA ASP A 5 17.07 11.21 11.33
C ASP A 5 17.02 9.69 11.54
N ALA A 6 17.54 9.19 12.67
CA ALA A 6 17.60 7.75 12.95
C ALA A 6 16.21 7.12 13.07
N ASP A 7 15.24 7.86 13.64
CA ASP A 7 13.87 7.35 13.78
C ASP A 7 13.04 7.45 12.48
N LYS A 8 13.53 8.17 11.46
CA LYS A 8 12.82 8.31 10.18
C LYS A 8 13.13 7.22 9.16
N THR A 9 14.16 6.41 9.40
CA THR A 9 14.58 5.37 8.45
C THR A 9 14.54 3.99 9.10
N PHE A 10 14.36 2.94 8.30
CA PHE A 10 14.57 1.58 8.74
C PHE A 10 16.06 1.25 8.76
N ASP A 11 16.51 0.61 9.83
CA ASP A 11 17.85 0.02 9.87
C ASP A 11 18.00 -1.02 8.75
N GLN A 12 19.17 -1.01 8.13
CA GLN A 12 19.50 -1.95 7.06
C GLN A 12 19.99 -3.27 7.67
N SER A 13 19.40 -4.36 7.21
CA SER A 13 19.71 -5.73 7.61
C SER A 13 19.74 -6.64 6.38
N ASP A 14 20.05 -7.92 6.58
CA ASP A 14 19.98 -8.93 5.52
C ASP A 14 18.57 -9.10 4.92
N LEU A 15 17.51 -8.71 5.65
CA LEU A 15 16.12 -8.83 5.22
C LEU A 15 15.69 -7.75 4.22
N ASN A 16 16.14 -6.50 4.39
CA ASN A 16 15.67 -5.34 3.61
C ASN A 16 16.74 -4.69 2.73
N THR A 17 18.02 -5.05 2.88
CA THR A 17 19.10 -4.39 2.13
C THR A 17 19.00 -4.69 0.63
N VAL A 18 18.75 -3.65 -0.16
CA VAL A 18 18.69 -3.74 -1.63
C VAL A 18 20.08 -4.03 -2.19
N LYS A 19 20.23 -5.14 -2.93
CA LYS A 19 21.53 -5.57 -3.47
C LYS A 19 21.86 -5.01 -4.86
N ARG A 20 20.86 -4.83 -5.72
CA ARG A 20 21.01 -4.40 -7.13
C ARG A 20 20.44 -3.00 -7.35
N ASN A 21 21.15 -2.14 -8.09
CA ASN A 21 20.81 -0.72 -8.30
C ASN A 21 20.52 -0.01 -6.96
N LYS A 22 21.51 -0.05 -6.07
CA LYS A 22 21.41 0.46 -4.69
C LYS A 22 21.19 1.97 -4.64
N ASP A 23 21.62 2.68 -5.67
CA ASP A 23 21.36 4.11 -5.91
C ASP A 23 19.87 4.46 -5.94
N ARG A 24 19.00 3.47 -6.11
CA ARG A 24 17.54 3.62 -6.15
C ARG A 24 16.84 3.25 -4.85
N ALA A 25 17.58 2.73 -3.87
CA ALA A 25 17.01 2.27 -2.61
C ALA A 25 16.70 3.46 -1.70
N SER A 26 15.56 3.41 -1.02
CA SER A 26 15.24 4.29 0.10
C SER A 26 14.73 3.45 1.27
N TYR A 27 15.11 3.85 2.47
CA TYR A 27 14.68 3.22 3.73
C TYR A 27 13.85 4.18 4.58
N ASP A 28 13.47 5.33 3.99
CA ASP A 28 12.64 6.36 4.61
C ASP A 28 11.23 5.81 4.90
N LYS A 29 10.83 5.89 6.17
CA LYS A 29 9.54 5.38 6.66
C LYS A 29 8.37 6.16 6.06
N ASP A 30 8.48 7.49 5.95
CA ASP A 30 7.41 8.36 5.43
C ASP A 30 7.12 8.06 3.96
N LEU A 31 8.17 7.84 3.17
CA LEU A 31 8.07 7.43 1.77
C LEU A 31 7.44 6.03 1.62
N ILE A 32 7.83 5.07 2.46
CA ILE A 32 7.23 3.73 2.43
C ILE A 32 5.74 3.82 2.79
N VAL A 33 5.40 4.60 3.81
CA VAL A 33 4.01 4.88 4.18
C VAL A 33 3.23 5.52 3.04
N SER A 34 3.82 6.50 2.33
CA SER A 34 3.15 7.15 1.21
C SER A 34 2.90 6.19 0.04
N ILE A 35 3.85 5.30 -0.27
CA ILE A 35 3.68 4.27 -1.30
C ILE A 35 2.53 3.32 -0.94
N VAL A 36 2.48 2.84 0.31
CA VAL A 36 1.44 1.91 0.75
C VAL A 36 0.07 2.57 0.74
N LYS A 37 -0.03 3.84 1.17
CA LYS A 37 -1.28 4.62 1.11
C LYS A 37 -1.78 4.80 -0.33
N GLU A 38 -0.88 5.00 -1.29
CA GLU A 38 -1.24 5.16 -2.70
C GLU A 38 -1.64 3.84 -3.38
N ALA A 39 -1.01 2.72 -3.02
CA ALA A 39 -1.14 1.47 -3.76
C ALA A 39 -2.56 0.82 -3.71
N ARG A 40 -3.39 1.15 -2.72
CA ARG A 40 -4.75 0.59 -2.40
C ARG A 40 -4.83 -0.93 -2.20
N ILE A 41 -4.01 -1.71 -2.89
CA ILE A 41 -3.89 -3.17 -2.84
C ILE A 41 -2.44 -3.51 -2.49
N CYS A 42 -2.26 -4.38 -1.50
CA CYS A 42 -0.97 -4.98 -1.17
C CYS A 42 -0.99 -6.47 -1.50
N HIS A 43 0.18 -7.02 -1.81
CA HIS A 43 0.36 -8.45 -1.99
C HIS A 43 1.00 -9.05 -0.75
N VAL A 44 0.26 -9.90 -0.03
CA VAL A 44 0.73 -10.54 1.19
C VAL A 44 1.21 -11.94 0.85
N SER A 45 2.51 -12.17 1.04
CA SER A 45 3.15 -13.46 0.78
C SER A 45 3.44 -14.22 2.08
N PHE A 46 3.19 -15.52 2.09
CA PHE A 46 3.41 -16.40 3.26
C PHE A 46 3.63 -17.84 2.81
N MET A 47 4.14 -18.69 3.70
CA MET A 47 4.27 -20.13 3.46
C MET A 47 3.03 -20.85 3.96
N TYR A 48 2.46 -21.73 3.14
CA TYR A 48 1.37 -22.61 3.51
C TYR A 48 1.58 -23.98 2.87
N ASP A 49 1.55 -25.03 3.69
CA ASP A 49 1.83 -26.41 3.29
C ASP A 49 3.15 -26.57 2.52
N GLY A 50 4.21 -25.91 3.01
CA GLY A 50 5.53 -25.93 2.39
C GLY A 50 5.64 -25.14 1.06
N LEU A 51 4.57 -24.50 0.59
CA LEU A 51 4.55 -23.75 -0.66
C LEU A 51 4.39 -22.24 -0.41
N PRO A 52 5.06 -21.38 -1.21
CA PRO A 52 4.86 -19.94 -1.15
C PRO A 52 3.50 -19.57 -1.74
N GLN A 53 2.74 -18.78 -1.00
CA GLN A 53 1.45 -18.22 -1.40
C GLN A 53 1.58 -16.70 -1.49
N CYS A 54 0.80 -16.09 -2.38
CA CYS A 54 0.71 -14.64 -2.52
C CYS A 54 -0.75 -14.25 -2.79
N VAL A 55 -1.31 -13.42 -1.92
CA VAL A 55 -2.72 -13.02 -1.99
C VAL A 55 -2.83 -11.50 -2.07
N PRO A 56 -3.56 -10.95 -3.05
CA PRO A 56 -3.87 -9.52 -3.07
C PRO A 56 -4.90 -9.20 -1.98
N MET A 57 -4.61 -8.18 -1.16
CA MET A 57 -5.45 -7.74 -0.07
C MET A 57 -5.55 -6.22 -0.05
N ILE A 58 -6.74 -5.71 0.27
CA ILE A 58 -6.91 -4.31 0.65
C ILE A 58 -6.32 -4.15 2.05
N GLY A 59 -5.52 -3.11 2.25
CA GLY A 59 -4.96 -2.79 3.54
C GLY A 59 -4.84 -1.30 3.79
N ALA A 60 -4.56 -0.98 5.06
CA ALA A 60 -4.29 0.36 5.51
C ALA A 60 -3.03 0.35 6.37
N ILE A 61 -2.22 1.40 6.25
CA ILE A 61 -1.02 1.61 7.06
C ILE A 61 -1.24 2.79 8.01
N GLU A 62 -0.82 2.62 9.25
CA GLU A 62 -0.91 3.63 10.31
C GLU A 62 0.41 3.68 11.06
N GLN A 63 0.81 4.90 11.44
CA GLN A 63 1.83 5.12 12.44
C GLN A 63 1.15 5.45 13.76
N VAL A 64 1.44 4.69 14.80
CA VAL A 64 0.86 4.89 16.14
C VAL A 64 1.57 6.09 16.78
N PRO A 65 0.87 7.20 17.07
CA PRO A 65 1.51 8.44 17.53
C PRO A 65 2.33 8.29 18.80
N GLU A 66 1.88 7.45 19.75
CA GLU A 66 2.52 7.31 21.06
C GLU A 66 3.83 6.52 21.00
N SER A 67 3.95 5.58 20.05
CA SER A 67 5.10 4.66 19.97
C SER A 67 5.98 4.90 18.74
N GLY A 68 5.48 5.60 17.73
CA GLY A 68 6.12 5.71 16.42
C GLY A 68 6.06 4.42 15.60
N ASP A 69 5.49 3.34 16.14
CA ASP A 69 5.41 2.04 15.48
C ASP A 69 4.51 2.11 14.25
N LEU A 70 4.96 1.46 13.18
CA LEU A 70 4.19 1.29 11.95
C LEU A 70 3.44 -0.03 11.96
N PHE A 71 2.14 0.02 11.67
CA PHE A 71 1.31 -1.16 11.51
C PHE A 71 0.59 -1.15 10.16
N VAL A 72 0.47 -2.33 9.56
CA VAL A 72 -0.39 -2.57 8.40
C VAL A 72 -1.53 -3.49 8.80
N TYR A 73 -2.73 -3.11 8.40
CA TYR A 73 -3.97 -3.83 8.65
C TYR A 73 -4.50 -4.41 7.35
N PHE A 74 -4.91 -5.68 7.36
CA PHE A 74 -5.48 -6.35 6.19
C PHE A 74 -6.80 -7.01 6.54
N HIS A 75 -7.82 -6.78 5.71
CA HIS A 75 -9.06 -7.55 5.75
C HIS A 75 -8.80 -8.93 5.15
N VAL A 76 -9.15 -10.00 5.87
CA VAL A 76 -8.91 -11.37 5.43
C VAL A 76 -10.20 -12.20 5.34
N PRO A 77 -10.57 -12.68 4.14
CA PRO A 77 -11.71 -13.58 3.98
C PRO A 77 -11.40 -15.03 4.41
N PHE A 78 -10.12 -15.41 4.53
CA PHE A 78 -9.68 -16.76 4.92
C PHE A 78 -8.96 -16.76 6.28
N PHE A 79 -9.71 -16.80 7.37
CA PHE A 79 -9.16 -16.75 8.72
C PHE A 79 -8.33 -17.98 9.12
N MET A 80 -8.50 -19.14 8.45
CA MET A 80 -7.86 -20.40 8.85
C MET A 80 -6.34 -20.43 8.65
N VAL A 81 -5.80 -19.52 7.83
CA VAL A 81 -4.38 -19.53 7.45
C VAL A 81 -3.52 -18.64 8.34
N PHE A 82 -4.11 -17.60 8.94
CA PHE A 82 -3.37 -16.56 9.66
C PHE A 82 -3.54 -16.66 11.16
N ARG A 83 -2.42 -16.53 11.90
CA ARG A 83 -2.41 -16.60 13.37
C ARG A 83 -2.47 -15.25 14.07
N CYS A 84 -2.12 -14.17 13.37
CA CYS A 84 -2.04 -12.79 13.88
C CYS A 84 -3.37 -12.03 13.75
N LEU A 85 -4.49 -12.71 14.00
CA LEU A 85 -5.82 -12.10 13.92
C LEU A 85 -6.07 -11.13 15.08
N LEU A 86 -6.64 -9.97 14.78
CA LEU A 86 -7.19 -9.05 15.77
C LEU A 86 -8.45 -9.65 16.40
N LYS A 87 -8.38 -9.89 17.70
CA LYS A 87 -9.46 -10.49 18.49
C LYS A 87 -10.30 -9.45 19.25
N ASP A 88 -9.68 -8.35 19.65
CA ASP A 88 -10.36 -7.27 20.35
C ASP A 88 -11.32 -6.54 19.40
N THR A 89 -12.53 -6.26 19.88
CA THR A 89 -13.61 -5.73 19.03
C THR A 89 -13.36 -4.27 18.66
N GLU A 90 -12.92 -3.45 19.61
CA GLU A 90 -12.63 -2.03 19.38
C GLU A 90 -11.44 -1.86 18.42
N ALA A 91 -10.35 -2.61 18.66
CA ALA A 91 -9.19 -2.61 17.77
C ALA A 91 -9.55 -3.08 16.35
N LYS A 92 -10.48 -4.04 16.23
CA LYS A 92 -10.96 -4.53 14.93
C LYS A 92 -11.84 -3.50 14.22
N LEU A 93 -12.72 -2.81 14.94
CA LEU A 93 -13.52 -1.71 14.39
C LEU A 93 -12.63 -0.59 13.89
N ARG A 94 -11.62 -0.19 14.68
CA ARG A 94 -10.62 0.80 14.27
C ARG A 94 -9.85 0.38 13.01
N ALA A 95 -9.45 -0.88 12.92
CA ALA A 95 -8.75 -1.39 11.76
C ALA A 95 -9.66 -1.43 10.50
N LEU A 96 -10.93 -1.79 10.65
CA LEU A 96 -11.90 -1.76 9.56
C LEU A 96 -12.20 -0.33 9.08
N GLU A 97 -12.31 0.62 10.02
CA GLU A 97 -12.40 2.04 9.71
C GLU A 97 -11.19 2.49 8.88
N LEU A 98 -9.97 2.21 9.33
CA LEU A 98 -8.75 2.55 8.61
C LEU A 98 -8.74 2.01 7.17
N ILE A 99 -9.17 0.75 6.98
CA ILE A 99 -9.26 0.10 5.67
C ILE A 99 -10.31 0.77 4.78
N VAL A 100 -11.47 1.11 5.34
CA VAL A 100 -12.52 1.81 4.59
C VAL A 100 -12.04 3.20 4.19
N GLU A 101 -11.48 3.96 5.13
CA GLU A 101 -11.00 5.32 4.90
C GLU A 101 -9.78 5.36 3.95
N SER A 102 -8.95 4.32 3.91
CA SER A 102 -7.85 4.24 2.93
C SER A 102 -8.33 4.03 1.49
N THR A 103 -9.51 3.45 1.31
CA THR A 103 -10.09 3.18 -0.01
C THR A 103 -11.13 4.20 -0.46
N THR A 104 -11.88 4.79 0.48
CA THR A 104 -12.92 5.77 0.21
C THR A 104 -13.02 6.71 1.41
N PRO A 105 -12.23 7.79 1.44
CA PRO A 105 -12.25 8.75 2.53
C PRO A 105 -13.65 9.31 2.83
N GLY A 106 -13.99 9.43 4.10
CA GLY A 106 -15.29 9.86 4.61
C GLY A 106 -16.37 8.78 4.57
N ARG A 107 -16.11 7.61 3.99
CA ARG A 107 -17.13 6.57 3.82
C ARG A 107 -17.60 5.97 5.14
N TRP A 108 -16.71 5.84 6.12
CA TRP A 108 -17.03 5.21 7.40
C TRP A 108 -18.11 5.97 8.17
N GLU A 109 -18.01 7.30 8.24
CA GLU A 109 -19.01 8.15 8.90
C GLU A 109 -20.30 8.29 8.09
N ASN A 110 -20.21 8.19 6.77
CA ASN A 110 -21.35 8.25 5.86
C ASN A 110 -21.99 6.87 5.58
N SER A 111 -21.72 5.88 6.43
CA SER A 111 -22.29 4.53 6.36
C SER A 111 -22.81 4.09 7.72
N ARG A 112 -23.77 3.16 7.75
CA ARG A 112 -24.10 2.45 8.99
C ARG A 112 -22.86 1.68 9.47
N LYS A 113 -22.69 1.59 10.79
CA LYS A 113 -21.61 0.78 11.36
C LYS A 113 -21.90 -0.73 11.19
N PRO A 114 -20.87 -1.58 11.17
CA PRO A 114 -21.06 -3.03 11.13
C PRO A 114 -21.85 -3.53 12.34
N ASN A 115 -22.72 -4.51 12.12
CA ASN A 115 -23.41 -5.21 13.21
C ASN A 115 -22.58 -6.41 13.73
N ASP A 116 -23.02 -7.00 14.84
CA ASP A 116 -22.32 -8.12 15.49
C ASP A 116 -22.10 -9.34 14.58
N ALA A 117 -23.06 -9.65 13.71
CA ALA A 117 -22.95 -10.79 12.80
C ALA A 117 -21.86 -10.53 11.73
N GLU A 118 -21.83 -9.31 11.18
CA GLU A 118 -20.81 -8.86 10.24
C GLU A 118 -19.42 -8.86 10.90
N LEU A 119 -19.31 -8.39 12.15
CA LEU A 119 -18.05 -8.40 12.90
C LEU A 119 -17.57 -9.82 13.22
N LYS A 120 -18.47 -10.76 13.51
CA LYS A 120 -18.10 -12.17 13.77
C LYS A 120 -17.61 -12.89 12.51
N GLY A 121 -18.19 -12.60 11.35
CA GLY A 121 -17.80 -13.19 10.06
C GLY A 121 -16.52 -12.59 9.46
N THR A 122 -16.17 -11.37 9.86
CA THR A 122 -15.01 -10.65 9.34
C THR A 122 -13.75 -11.01 10.10
N SER A 123 -12.57 -11.02 9.46
CA SER A 123 -11.28 -11.16 10.15
C SER A 123 -10.31 -10.09 9.67
N VAL A 124 -9.46 -9.62 10.58
CA VAL A 124 -8.46 -8.58 10.30
C VAL A 124 -7.13 -9.03 10.87
N ILE A 125 -6.07 -8.84 10.09
CA ILE A 125 -4.69 -9.03 10.55
C ILE A 125 -4.09 -7.67 10.88
N LYS A 126 -3.33 -7.60 11.98
CA LYS A 126 -2.46 -6.46 12.31
C LYS A 126 -1.01 -6.93 12.25
N MET A 127 -0.20 -6.31 11.39
CA MET A 127 1.22 -6.61 11.25
C MET A 127 2.05 -5.41 11.64
N LYS A 128 3.00 -5.57 12.57
CA LYS A 128 4.03 -4.57 12.81
C LYS A 128 5.01 -4.56 11.65
N VAL A 129 5.37 -3.38 11.15
CA VAL A 129 6.41 -3.23 10.14
C VAL A 129 7.76 -3.18 10.85
N GLU A 130 8.43 -4.32 10.93
CA GLU A 130 9.75 -4.44 11.58
C GLU A 130 10.89 -3.98 10.68
N SER A 131 10.73 -4.12 9.36
CA SER A 131 11.70 -3.67 8.37
C SER A 131 11.00 -3.28 7.08
N GLY A 132 11.61 -2.37 6.32
CA GLY A 132 11.09 -1.92 5.03
C GLY A 132 12.19 -1.40 4.13
N SER A 133 11.95 -1.47 2.83
CA SER A 133 12.78 -0.83 1.79
C SER A 133 11.90 -0.46 0.61
N ALA A 134 12.06 0.74 0.09
CA ALA A 134 11.48 1.19 -1.18
C ALA A 134 12.56 1.24 -2.26
N LYS A 135 12.12 1.13 -3.52
CA LYS A 135 13.01 1.32 -4.67
C LYS A 135 12.32 2.17 -5.72
N ILE A 136 12.93 3.30 -6.06
CA ILE A 136 12.33 4.29 -6.94
C ILE A 136 13.11 4.38 -8.26
N ARG A 137 12.39 4.49 -9.37
CA ARG A 137 13.00 4.80 -10.67
C ARG A 137 12.17 5.88 -11.35
N THR A 138 12.84 6.99 -11.66
CA THR A 138 12.31 8.07 -12.50
C THR A 138 13.31 8.37 -13.62
N GLY A 139 12.86 9.11 -14.64
CA GLY A 139 13.70 9.56 -15.74
C GLY A 139 13.79 8.60 -16.94
N PRO A 140 14.59 8.97 -17.96
CA PRO A 140 14.66 8.29 -19.25
C PRO A 140 15.30 6.89 -19.17
N PRO A 141 15.25 6.11 -20.26
CA PRO A 141 16.14 4.95 -20.42
C PRO A 141 17.62 5.34 -20.27
N LYS A 142 18.45 4.36 -19.91
CA LYS A 142 19.92 4.47 -19.87
C LYS A 142 20.46 3.42 -20.82
N ASP A 143 20.86 3.83 -22.01
CA ASP A 143 21.38 2.95 -23.04
C ASP A 143 22.90 2.80 -22.94
N ASP A 144 23.42 1.70 -23.46
CA ASP A 144 24.84 1.42 -23.42
C ASP A 144 25.63 2.40 -24.29
N ARG A 145 26.85 2.73 -23.86
CA ARG A 145 27.69 3.71 -24.56
C ARG A 145 27.96 3.34 -26.02
N LYS A 146 27.98 2.05 -26.35
CA LYS A 146 28.19 1.57 -27.73
C LYS A 146 27.01 1.95 -28.62
N ASP A 147 25.80 1.77 -28.12
CA ASP A 147 24.56 2.08 -28.85
C ASP A 147 24.41 3.59 -29.05
N LEU A 148 24.74 4.38 -28.03
CA LEU A 148 24.74 5.85 -28.10
C LEU A 148 25.77 6.40 -29.10
N ASN A 149 26.83 5.65 -29.40
CA ASN A 149 27.86 6.05 -30.36
C ASN A 149 27.56 5.62 -31.79
N ASP A 150 26.54 4.79 -32.01
CA ASP A 150 26.08 4.38 -33.34
C ASP A 150 25.05 5.39 -33.86
N SER A 151 25.50 6.27 -34.77
CA SER A 151 24.65 7.34 -35.30
C SER A 151 23.46 6.84 -36.09
N ASP A 152 23.61 5.73 -36.82
CA ASP A 152 22.54 5.19 -37.65
C ASP A 152 21.46 4.57 -36.76
N LEU A 153 21.88 3.84 -35.72
CA LEU A 153 20.99 3.30 -34.70
C LEU A 153 20.21 4.40 -33.97
N VAL A 154 20.90 5.44 -33.49
CA VAL A 154 20.28 6.54 -32.75
C VAL A 154 19.27 7.31 -33.61
N GLN A 155 19.54 7.50 -34.91
CA GLN A 155 18.61 8.20 -35.81
C GLN A 155 17.36 7.38 -36.14
N GLN A 156 17.46 6.05 -36.14
CA GLN A 156 16.35 5.16 -36.51
C GLN A 156 15.52 4.69 -35.32
N THR A 157 16.00 4.89 -34.09
CA THR A 157 15.41 4.33 -32.88
C THR A 157 14.86 5.42 -31.98
N TRP A 158 13.54 5.45 -31.78
CA TRP A 158 12.93 6.31 -30.77
C TRP A 158 13.19 5.77 -29.36
N THR A 159 13.64 6.65 -28.46
CA THR A 159 13.76 6.37 -27.03
C THR A 159 13.02 7.44 -26.23
N GLY A 160 12.37 7.03 -25.13
CA GLY A 160 11.58 7.95 -24.33
C GLY A 160 10.87 7.27 -23.17
N VAL A 161 9.98 8.04 -22.53
CA VAL A 161 9.10 7.55 -21.46
C VAL A 161 7.66 7.77 -21.91
N ILE A 162 6.86 6.72 -21.80
CA ILE A 162 5.40 6.80 -21.92
C ILE A 162 4.85 6.73 -20.49
N PRO A 163 4.36 7.86 -19.93
CA PRO A 163 3.73 7.86 -18.61
C PRO A 163 2.46 7.00 -18.59
N VAL A 164 2.19 6.36 -17.46
CA VAL A 164 0.97 5.60 -17.20
C VAL A 164 0.39 6.07 -15.88
N ASP A 165 -0.83 6.57 -15.91
CA ASP A 165 -1.55 7.09 -14.75
C ASP A 165 -2.78 6.20 -14.46
N SER A 166 -3.14 6.10 -13.18
CA SER A 166 -4.41 5.51 -12.74
C SER A 166 -5.41 6.63 -12.45
N VAL A 167 -6.66 6.46 -12.88
CA VAL A 167 -7.70 7.50 -12.75
C VAL A 167 -8.96 6.88 -12.15
N VAL A 168 -9.53 7.51 -11.12
CA VAL A 168 -10.88 7.18 -10.66
C VAL A 168 -11.92 7.81 -11.59
N ALA A 169 -12.77 6.98 -12.18
CA ALA A 169 -13.83 7.43 -13.08
C ALA A 169 -15.00 8.06 -12.32
N LYS A 170 -15.92 8.70 -13.06
CA LYS A 170 -17.14 9.29 -12.51
C LYS A 170 -17.96 8.22 -11.76
N PRO A 171 -18.42 8.48 -10.53
CA PRO A 171 -19.25 7.53 -9.79
C PRO A 171 -20.58 7.24 -10.51
N GLU A 172 -20.96 5.97 -10.55
CA GLU A 172 -22.20 5.50 -11.16
C GLU A 172 -23.18 5.08 -10.05
N PRO A 173 -24.31 5.79 -9.87
CA PRO A 173 -25.28 5.46 -8.83
C PRO A 173 -26.05 4.18 -9.17
N THR A 174 -26.43 3.42 -8.14
CA THR A 174 -27.37 2.29 -8.29
C THR A 174 -28.77 2.77 -8.64
N GLU A 175 -29.61 1.89 -9.21
CA GLU A 175 -31.00 2.20 -9.59
C GLU A 175 -31.88 2.69 -8.41
N TYR A 176 -31.53 2.31 -7.18
CA TYR A 176 -32.24 2.68 -5.95
C TYR A 176 -31.49 3.73 -5.11
N ALA A 177 -30.50 4.42 -5.68
CA ALA A 177 -29.81 5.51 -4.98
C ALA A 177 -30.82 6.63 -4.65
N PRO A 178 -31.01 6.97 -3.36
CA PRO A 178 -32.07 7.90 -2.96
C PRO A 178 -31.72 9.37 -3.23
N SER A 179 -30.47 9.66 -3.58
CA SER A 179 -29.93 11.01 -3.74
C SER A 179 -28.81 11.04 -4.78
N ASP A 180 -28.37 12.26 -5.11
CA ASP A 180 -27.14 12.48 -5.83
C ASP A 180 -25.92 11.89 -5.10
N VAL A 181 -24.82 11.73 -5.85
CA VAL A 181 -23.54 11.24 -5.35
C VAL A 181 -23.06 12.14 -4.20
N PRO A 182 -22.80 11.58 -2.99
CA PRO A 182 -22.31 12.36 -1.86
C PRO A 182 -20.98 13.05 -2.15
N GLU A 183 -20.74 14.21 -1.53
CA GLU A 183 -19.54 15.02 -1.75
C GLU A 183 -18.23 14.24 -1.56
N HIS A 184 -18.13 13.44 -0.49
CA HIS A 184 -16.94 12.62 -0.22
C HIS A 184 -16.64 11.59 -1.32
N VAL A 185 -17.67 11.12 -2.04
CA VAL A 185 -17.50 10.21 -3.18
C VAL A 185 -17.20 10.99 -4.47
N ALA A 186 -17.83 12.16 -4.65
CA ALA A 186 -17.59 13.02 -5.81
C ALA A 186 -16.16 13.61 -5.86
N GLN A 187 -15.50 13.74 -4.71
CA GLN A 187 -14.14 14.26 -4.57
C GLN A 187 -13.05 13.18 -4.67
N MET A 188 -13.42 11.92 -4.89
CA MET A 188 -12.48 10.81 -5.08
C MET A 188 -11.53 11.10 -6.25
N LYS A 189 -10.24 10.92 -6.02
CA LYS A 189 -9.19 11.06 -7.03
C LYS A 189 -8.62 9.70 -7.41
#